data_AF-A0A7Y8FZG6-F1
#
_entry.id   AF-A0A7Y8FZG6-F1
#
_cell.length_a   1.000
_cell.length_b   1.000
_cell.length_c   1.000
_cell.angle_alpha   90.00
_cell.angle_beta   90.00
_cell.angle_gamma   90.00
#
_symmetry.space_group_name_H-M   'P 1'
#
loop_
_entity.id
_entity.type
_entity.pdbx_description
1 polymer ?
#
loop_
_entity_poly.entity_id
_entity_poly.type
_entity_poly.pdbx_seq_one_letter_code
_entity_poly.pdbx_strand_id
1 'polypeptide(L)' 'MVISEGQLRGAFKGFKNTDTVFEFYGGRKWQQAIYQYEYFYAYMPQAKVVQEGGVYVLKVEGMTSSVVVKPA' A
#
# COMPACT_ATOMS: atom_id res chain seq x y z
N MET A 1 -6.90 12.10 -6.12
CA MET A 1 -8.23 11.45 -5.87
C MET A 1 -8.01 10.19 -5.04
N VAL A 2 -8.84 9.90 -4.04
CA VAL A 2 -8.78 8.61 -3.32
C VAL A 2 -9.42 7.53 -4.18
N ILE A 3 -8.70 6.43 -4.43
CA ILE A 3 -9.14 5.31 -5.24
C ILE A 3 -9.58 4.14 -4.36
N SER A 4 -8.83 3.86 -3.29
CA SER A 4 -9.12 2.83 -2.30
C SER A 4 -8.80 3.37 -0.91
N GLU A 5 -9.59 3.01 0.09
CA GLU A 5 -9.34 3.40 1.49
C GLU A 5 -9.90 2.31 2.42
N GLY A 6 -9.22 2.07 3.54
CA GLY A 6 -9.62 1.10 4.55
C GLY A 6 -8.42 0.32 5.09
N GLN A 7 -8.69 -0.78 5.80
CA GLN A 7 -7.63 -1.58 6.42
C GLN A 7 -6.97 -2.52 5.42
N LEU A 8 -5.65 -2.64 5.51
CA LEU A 8 -4.92 -3.76 4.92
C LEU A 8 -5.24 -5.05 5.67
N ARG A 9 -5.24 -6.17 4.96
CA ARG A 9 -5.54 -7.49 5.51
C ARG A 9 -4.32 -8.07 6.21
N GLY A 10 -4.48 -8.45 7.47
CA GLY A 10 -3.46 -9.15 8.25
C GLY A 10 -2.24 -8.28 8.58
N ALA A 11 -1.06 -8.92 8.67
CA ALA A 11 0.17 -8.25 9.04
C ALA A 11 0.79 -7.50 7.85
N PHE A 12 0.93 -6.19 8.01
CA PHE A 12 1.76 -5.35 7.15
C PHE A 12 3.18 -5.32 7.73
N LYS A 13 4.19 -5.59 6.88
CA LYS A 13 5.61 -5.66 7.26
C LYS A 13 6.46 -4.64 6.52
N GLY A 14 5.84 -3.58 6.01
CA GLY A 14 6.51 -2.55 5.23
C GLY A 14 6.59 -2.84 3.74
N PHE A 15 7.39 -2.04 3.06
CA PHE A 15 7.71 -2.13 1.64
C PHE A 15 8.92 -3.05 1.44
N LYS A 16 8.92 -3.88 0.39
CA LYS A 16 10.00 -4.85 0.17
C LYS A 16 10.55 -4.82 -1.23
N ASN A 17 9.70 -5.15 -2.21
CA ASN A 17 10.07 -5.29 -3.61
C ASN A 17 8.81 -5.28 -4.49
N THR A 18 9.00 -5.37 -5.81
CA THR A 18 7.93 -5.36 -6.80
C THR A 18 6.98 -6.56 -6.71
N ASP A 19 7.31 -7.63 -5.98
CA ASP A 19 6.43 -8.78 -5.78
C ASP A 19 5.50 -8.59 -4.56
N THR A 20 5.64 -7.48 -3.84
CA THR A 20 4.85 -7.19 -2.65
C THR A 20 3.44 -6.78 -3.05
N VAL A 21 2.44 -7.54 -2.56
CA VAL A 21 1.01 -7.27 -2.75
C VAL A 21 0.38 -6.85 -1.43
N PHE A 22 -0.37 -5.76 -1.49
CA PHE A 22 -1.19 -5.20 -0.41
C PHE A 22 -2.66 -5.51 -0.70
N GLU A 23 -3.26 -6.36 0.12
CA GLU A 23 -4.69 -6.68 0.04
C GLU A 23 -5.46 -5.84 1.07
N PHE A 24 -6.49 -5.12 0.64
CA PHE A 24 -7.45 -4.47 1.53
C PHE A 24 -8.49 -5.47 2.03
N TYR A 25 -9.10 -5.22 3.18
CA TYR A 25 -10.14 -6.10 3.75
C TYR A 25 -11.32 -6.35 2.80
N GLY A 26 -11.64 -5.38 1.94
CA GLY A 26 -12.65 -5.52 0.87
C GLY A 26 -12.21 -6.35 -0.36
N GLY A 27 -11.05 -7.00 -0.31
CA GLY A 27 -10.54 -7.90 -1.36
C GLY A 27 -9.78 -7.22 -2.49
N ARG A 28 -9.77 -5.88 -2.56
CA ARG A 28 -8.99 -5.13 -3.56
C ARG A 28 -7.49 -5.27 -3.29
N LYS A 29 -6.70 -5.51 -4.33
CA LYS A 29 -5.26 -5.74 -4.24
C LYS A 29 -4.46 -4.71 -5.03
N TRP A 30 -3.30 -4.37 -4.49
CA TRP A 30 -2.34 -3.44 -5.09
C TRP A 30 -0.94 -4.04 -4.98
N GLN A 31 -0.19 -4.05 -6.07
CA GLN A 31 1.19 -4.52 -6.10
C GLN A 31 2.14 -3.34 -6.14
N GLN A 32 3.26 -3.43 -5.42
CA GLN A 32 4.32 -2.42 -5.49
C GLN A 32 4.84 -2.30 -6.93
N ALA A 33 4.80 -1.10 -7.50
CA ALA A 33 5.18 -0.86 -8.89
C ALA A 33 6.68 -0.59 -9.07
N ILE A 34 7.36 -0.17 -8.00
CA ILE A 34 8.80 0.15 -7.99
C ILE A 34 9.50 -0.57 -6.84
N TYR A 35 10.81 -0.75 -6.96
CA TYR A 35 11.62 -1.20 -5.83
C TYR A 35 11.68 -0.10 -4.76
N GLN A 36 11.24 -0.44 -3.56
CA GLN A 36 11.36 0.38 -2.36
C GLN A 36 11.34 -0.58 -1.17
N TYR A 37 12.24 -0.35 -0.23
CA TYR A 37 12.38 -1.14 0.99
C TYR A 37 12.26 -0.23 2.20
N GLU A 38 11.35 -0.57 3.09
CA GLU A 38 11.20 0.08 4.39
C GLU A 38 10.47 -0.88 5.32
N TYR A 39 11.07 -1.21 6.46
CA TYR A 39 10.43 -2.06 7.45
C TYR A 39 9.50 -1.25 8.35
N PHE A 40 8.25 -1.68 8.42
CA PHE A 40 7.27 -1.16 9.37
C PHE A 40 6.28 -2.27 9.70
N TYR A 41 6.11 -2.57 10.98
CA TYR A 41 5.16 -3.59 11.39
C TYR A 41 3.88 -2.94 11.90
N ALA A 42 2.75 -3.33 11.32
CA ALA A 42 1.43 -3.03 11.85
C ALA A 42 0.45 -4.16 11.53
N TYR A 43 -0.46 -4.43 12.46
CA TYR A 43 -1.53 -5.39 12.25
C TYR A 43 -2.79 -4.66 11.76
N MET A 44 -3.25 -5.01 10.56
CA MET A 44 -4.40 -4.40 9.89
C MET A 44 -4.42 -2.86 9.89
N PRO A 45 -3.32 -2.19 9.49
CA PRO A 45 -3.26 -0.73 9.49
C PRO A 45 -4.26 -0.13 8.52
N GLN A 46 -4.74 1.08 8.80
CA GLN A 46 -5.44 1.89 7.80
C GLN A 46 -4.47 2.27 6.69
N ALA A 47 -4.98 2.27 5.46
CA ALA A 47 -4.25 2.71 4.31
C ALA A 47 -5.20 3.35 3.29
N LYS A 48 -4.62 4.10 2.37
CA LYS A 48 -5.33 4.59 1.19
C LYS A 48 -4.44 4.56 -0.03
N VAL A 49 -5.06 4.27 -1.16
CA VAL A 49 -4.45 4.46 -2.47
C VAL A 49 -5.01 5.72 -3.08
N VAL A 50 -4.12 6.65 -3.41
CA VAL A 50 -4.46 7.90 -4.07
C VAL A 50 -3.88 7.93 -5.47
N GLN A 51 -4.60 8.56 -6.39
CA GLN A 51 -4.07 8.92 -7.70
C GLN A 51 -3.54 10.35 -7.65
N GLU A 52 -2.23 10.49 -7.89
CA GLU A 52 -1.46 11.74 -7.87
C GLU A 52 -0.48 11.69 -9.05
N GLY A 53 -0.46 12.72 -9.91
CA GLY A 53 0.51 12.79 -11.02
C GLY A 53 0.44 11.65 -12.04
N GLY A 54 -0.73 11.03 -12.24
CA GLY A 54 -0.91 9.91 -13.18
C GLY A 54 -0.49 8.54 -12.64
N VAL A 55 0.01 8.47 -11.40
CA VAL A 55 0.36 7.21 -10.73
C VAL A 55 -0.54 6.94 -9.53
N TYR A 56 -0.56 5.69 -9.09
CA TYR A 56 -1.22 5.30 -7.84
C TYR A 56 -0.19 5.17 -6.73
N VAL A 57 -0.49 5.73 -5.57
CA VAL A 57 0.40 5.78 -4.41
C VAL A 57 -0.32 5.21 -3.19
N LEU A 58 0.27 4.19 -2.56
CA LEU A 58 -0.20 3.65 -1.29
C LEU A 58 0.41 4.44 -0.14
N LYS A 59 -0.46 4.95 0.74
CA LYS A 59 -0.11 5.64 2.00
C LYS A 59 -0.66 4.79 3.15
N VAL A 60 0.20 4.43 4.10
CA VAL A 60 -0.15 3.57 5.26
C VAL A 60 -0.07 4.42 6.53
N GLU A 61 -1.09 4.34 7.39
CA GLU A 61 -1.11 5.07 8.65
C GLU A 61 0.08 4.67 9.53
N GLY A 62 0.75 5.67 10.10
CA GLY A 62 1.97 5.48 10.90
C GLY A 62 3.27 5.48 10.09
N MET A 63 3.21 5.48 8.75
CA MET A 63 4.40 5.64 7.90
C MET A 63 4.46 7.05 7.32
N THR A 64 5.65 7.66 7.36
CA THR A 64 5.93 8.92 6.66
C THR A 64 6.09 8.68 5.16
N SER A 65 6.66 7.53 4.80
CA SER A 65 6.87 7.12 3.41
C SER A 65 5.59 6.62 2.76
N SER A 66 5.59 6.68 1.43
CA SER A 66 4.58 6.08 0.57
C SER A 66 5.26 5.30 -0.55
N VAL A 67 4.51 4.47 -1.27
CA VAL A 67 5.08 3.69 -2.38
C VAL A 67 4.15 3.70 -3.59
N VAL A 68 4.74 3.74 -4.78
CA VAL A 68 3.99 3.63 -6.03
C VAL A 68 3.47 2.20 -6.18
N VAL A 69 2.21 2.07 -6.54
CA VAL A 69 1.52 0.79 -6.73
C VAL A 69 0.83 0.72 -8.08
N LYS A 70 0.50 -0.50 -8.50
CA LYS A 70 -0.35 -0.82 -9.65
C LYS A 70 -1.43 -1.82 -9.21
N PRO A 71 -2.59 -1.88 -9.88
CA PRO A 71 -3.56 -2.95 -9.67
C PRO A 71 -2.88 -4.33 -9.80
N ALA A 72 -3.23 -5.26 -8.91
CA ALA A 72 -2.71 -6.63 -8.88
C ALA A 72 -3.78 -7.64 -9.29
#